data_AF-A0A397UHX7-F1
#
_entry.id   AF-A0A397UHX7-F1
#
_cell.length_a   1.000
_cell.length_b   1.000
_cell.length_c   1.000
_cell.angle_alpha   90.00
_cell.angle_beta   90.00
_cell.angle_gamma   90.00
#
_symmetry.space_group_name_H-M   'P 1'
#
loop_
_entity.id
_entity.type
_entity.pdbx_description
1 polymer ?
#
loop_
_entity_poly.entity_id
_entity_poly.type
_entity_poly.pdbx_seq_one_letter_code
_entity_poly.pdbx_strand_id
1 'polypeptide(L)'
;MSMDKYRGETSRQSPDIEEIFVQINDSLANLDKIEDEGAELIKSINEYHDRIQHVGYASQDVKEKLESLYKEAIKQASREEEMDKKISKDIDSLTFRWFKYRRKYL
;
A
#
# COMPACT_ATOMS: atom_id res chain seq x y z
N MET A 1 20.36 30.13 15.76
CA MET A 1 19.84 29.84 14.40
C MET A 1 18.34 29.64 14.54
N SER A 2 17.56 30.62 14.07
CA SER A 2 16.13 30.74 14.32
C SER A 2 15.34 29.64 13.60
N MET A 3 14.60 28.84 14.38
CA MET A 3 13.43 28.09 13.88
C MET A 3 12.27 29.07 13.68
N ASP A 4 12.32 29.86 12.61
CA ASP A 4 11.20 30.73 12.23
C ASP A 4 10.99 30.61 10.73
N LYS A 5 9.90 29.92 10.35
CA LYS A 5 8.95 30.25 9.26
C LYS A 5 8.15 29.01 8.82
N TYR A 6 7.35 28.44 9.74
CA TYR A 6 6.18 27.62 9.39
C TYR A 6 4.96 28.03 10.23
N ARG A 7 4.87 29.33 10.56
CA ARG A 7 3.68 29.95 11.14
C ARG A 7 3.22 31.03 10.17
N GLY A 8 2.11 30.79 9.46
CA GLY A 8 1.41 31.90 8.83
C GLY A 8 0.68 31.66 7.51
N GLU A 9 0.68 30.46 6.93
CA GLU A 9 -0.18 30.16 5.79
C GLU A 9 -1.06 28.96 6.11
N THR A 10 -2.04 29.15 6.99
CA THR A 10 -3.30 28.43 6.88
C THR A 10 -3.96 28.89 5.57
N SER A 11 -3.43 28.38 4.47
CA SER A 11 -4.05 28.43 3.15
C SER A 11 -5.49 27.96 3.33
N ARG A 12 -6.45 28.69 2.76
CA ARG A 12 -7.89 28.41 2.79
C ARG A 12 -8.20 27.10 2.05
N GLN A 13 -7.57 25.98 2.38
CA GLN A 13 -7.88 24.69 1.80
C GLN A 13 -9.31 24.33 2.20
N SER A 14 -10.09 23.86 1.22
CA SER A 14 -11.44 23.37 1.49
C SER A 14 -11.33 22.20 2.48
N PRO A 15 -12.17 22.11 3.53
CA PRO A 15 -12.18 20.97 4.46
C PRO A 15 -12.19 19.61 3.73
N ASP A 16 -12.93 19.55 2.62
CA ASP A 16 -13.04 18.41 1.70
C ASP A 16 -11.73 17.97 1.01
N ILE A 17 -10.73 18.86 0.91
CA ILE A 17 -9.41 18.56 0.31
C ILE A 17 -8.50 17.95 1.37
N GLU A 18 -8.52 18.51 2.58
CA GLU A 18 -7.75 18.02 3.72
C GLU A 18 -8.20 16.61 4.13
N GLU A 19 -9.51 16.34 4.11
CA GLU A 19 -10.06 15.01 4.38
C GLU A 19 -9.54 13.95 3.39
N ILE A 20 -9.49 14.26 2.09
CA ILE A 20 -8.97 13.31 1.08
C ILE A 20 -7.46 13.08 1.28
N PHE A 21 -6.70 14.11 1.63
CA PHE A 21 -5.28 13.93 1.95
C PHE A 21 -5.07 12.95 3.10
N VAL A 22 -5.87 13.05 4.17
CA VAL A 22 -5.83 12.09 5.28
C VAL A 22 -6.17 10.67 4.80
N GLN A 23 -7.23 10.52 4.00
CA GLN A 23 -7.64 9.21 3.46
C GLN A 23 -6.58 8.56 2.56
N ILE A 24 -5.86 9.35 1.76
CA ILE A 24 -4.75 8.87 0.93
C ILE A 24 -3.62 8.39 1.82
N ASN A 25 -3.22 9.17 2.83
CA ASN A 25 -2.15 8.79 3.76
C ASN A 25 -2.49 7.51 4.54
N ASP A 26 -3.74 7.38 5.01
CA ASP A 26 -4.19 6.16 5.68
C ASP A 26 -4.17 4.95 4.74
N SER A 27 -4.53 5.14 3.47
CA SER A 27 -4.50 4.07 2.46
C SER A 27 -3.06 3.68 2.12
N LEU A 28 -2.13 4.63 2.02
CA LEU A 28 -0.70 4.37 1.84
C LEU A 28 -0.12 3.59 3.03
N ALA A 29 -0.41 3.99 4.27
CA ALA A 29 0.04 3.26 5.45
C ALA A 29 -0.53 1.83 5.54
N ASN A 30 -1.68 1.58 4.93
CA ASN A 30 -2.23 0.22 4.82
C ASN A 30 -1.59 -0.57 3.67
N LEU A 31 -1.22 0.10 2.57
CA LEU A 31 -0.45 -0.51 1.48
C LEU A 31 0.91 -1.01 2.00
N ASP A 32 1.63 -0.19 2.75
CA ASP A 32 2.93 -0.57 3.34
C ASP A 32 2.83 -1.87 4.16
N LYS A 33 1.76 -2.02 4.97
CA LYS A 33 1.52 -3.25 5.74
C LYS A 33 1.23 -4.47 4.85
N ILE A 34 0.49 -4.25 3.76
CA ILE A 34 0.18 -5.32 2.80
C ILE A 34 1.46 -5.76 2.08
N GLU A 35 2.35 -4.82 1.72
CA GLU A 35 3.64 -5.12 1.12
C GLU A 35 4.55 -5.91 2.09
N ASP A 36 4.59 -5.54 3.37
CA ASP A 36 5.31 -6.27 4.42
C ASP A 36 4.81 -7.73 4.55
N GLU A 37 3.48 -7.94 4.51
CA GLU A 37 2.90 -9.29 4.47
C GLU A 37 3.38 -10.08 3.24
N GLY A 38 3.43 -9.42 2.07
CA GLY A 38 3.93 -10.02 0.82
C GLY A 38 5.41 -10.42 0.92
N ALA A 39 6.24 -9.57 1.52
CA ALA A 39 7.67 -9.85 1.72
C ALA A 39 7.90 -11.07 2.61
N GLU A 40 7.17 -11.19 3.72
CA GLU A 40 7.28 -12.36 4.61
C GLU A 40 6.75 -13.66 3.96
N LEU A 41 5.72 -13.58 3.11
CA LEU A 41 5.24 -14.71 2.32
C LEU A 41 6.30 -15.20 1.33
N ILE A 42 6.93 -14.28 0.59
CA ILE A 42 8.00 -14.61 -0.37
C ILE A 42 9.18 -15.25 0.34
N LYS A 43 9.59 -14.68 1.47
CA LYS A 43 10.65 -15.23 2.31
C LYS A 43 10.33 -16.65 2.77
N SER A 44 9.12 -16.88 3.29
CA SER A 44 8.66 -18.20 3.72
C SER A 44 8.67 -19.22 2.56
N ILE A 45 8.20 -18.82 1.38
CA ILE A 45 8.24 -19.66 0.18
C ILE A 45 9.68 -20.02 -0.19
N ASN A 46 10.60 -19.06 -0.18
CA ASN A 46 12.01 -19.28 -0.50
C ASN A 46 12.68 -20.24 0.49
N GLU A 47 12.39 -20.12 1.79
CA GLU A 47 12.91 -21.05 2.80
C GLU A 47 12.50 -22.50 2.54
N TYR A 48 11.28 -22.74 2.07
CA TYR A 48 10.84 -24.08 1.67
C TYR A 48 11.54 -24.56 0.40
N HIS A 49 11.71 -23.70 -0.61
CA HIS A 49 12.47 -24.06 -1.81
C HIS A 49 13.92 -24.40 -1.51
N ASP A 50 14.58 -23.61 -0.67
CA ASP A 50 15.95 -23.87 -0.26
C ASP A 50 16.05 -25.22 0.44
N ARG A 51 15.15 -25.53 1.38
CA ARG A 51 15.11 -26.84 2.04
C ARG A 51 14.94 -27.99 1.04
N ILE A 52 14.04 -27.84 0.08
CA ILE A 52 13.82 -28.86 -0.97
C ILE A 52 15.08 -29.04 -1.81
N GLN A 53 15.75 -27.95 -2.20
CA GLN A 53 16.99 -28.00 -2.97
C GLN A 53 18.12 -28.71 -2.19
N HIS A 54 18.24 -28.45 -0.89
CA HIS A 54 19.26 -29.07 -0.04
C HIS A 54 18.99 -30.56 0.23
N VAL A 55 17.73 -30.93 0.47
CA VAL A 55 17.34 -32.32 0.77
C VAL A 55 17.16 -33.16 -0.51
N GLY A 56 16.92 -32.51 -1.65
CA GLY A 56 16.65 -33.17 -2.94
C GLY A 56 15.28 -33.84 -3.01
N TYR A 57 14.40 -33.60 -2.04
CA TYR A 57 13.09 -34.22 -1.94
C TYR A 57 12.08 -33.27 -1.27
N ALA A 58 10.85 -33.27 -1.78
CA ALA A 58 9.71 -32.57 -1.19
C ALA A 58 8.65 -33.60 -0.77
N SER A 59 8.40 -33.71 0.53
CA SER A 59 7.31 -34.53 1.05
C SER A 59 5.95 -33.95 0.63
N GLN A 60 4.90 -34.76 0.72
CA GLN A 60 3.55 -34.32 0.40
C GLN A 60 3.12 -33.12 1.28
N ASP A 61 3.38 -33.17 2.58
CA ASP A 61 3.08 -32.08 3.51
C ASP A 61 3.77 -30.76 3.12
N VAL A 62 5.02 -30.84 2.66
CA VAL A 62 5.78 -29.67 2.19
C VAL A 62 5.17 -29.09 0.92
N LYS A 63 4.74 -29.95 -0.02
CA LYS A 63 4.06 -29.51 -1.25
C LYS A 63 2.74 -28.82 -0.95
N GLU A 64 1.93 -29.39 -0.08
CA GLU A 64 0.65 -28.82 0.33
C GLU A 64 0.85 -27.48 1.06
N LYS A 65 1.88 -27.39 1.90
CA LYS A 65 2.21 -26.13 2.57
C LYS A 65 2.65 -25.05 1.59
N LEU A 66 3.52 -25.39 0.63
CA LEU A 66 3.92 -24.47 -0.44
C LEU A 66 2.73 -24.01 -1.28
N GLU A 67 1.83 -24.93 -1.65
CA GLU A 67 0.61 -24.59 -2.39
C GLU A 67 -0.27 -23.61 -1.61
N SER A 68 -0.41 -23.79 -0.30
CA SER A 68 -1.13 -22.84 0.57
C SER A 68 -0.46 -21.46 0.56
N LEU A 69 0.87 -21.41 0.72
CA LEU A 69 1.62 -20.15 0.73
C LEU A 69 1.49 -19.41 -0.61
N TYR A 70 1.51 -20.13 -1.74
CA TYR A 70 1.29 -19.53 -3.05
C TYR A 70 -0.12 -18.94 -3.19
N LYS A 71 -1.15 -19.66 -2.72
CA LYS A 71 -2.53 -19.15 -2.73
C LYS A 71 -2.67 -17.90 -1.84
N GLU A 72 -1.98 -17.87 -0.70
CA GLU A 72 -1.94 -16.71 0.18
C GLU A 72 -1.23 -15.53 -0.48
N ALA A 73 -0.08 -15.75 -1.14
CA ALA A 73 0.66 -14.73 -1.87
C ALA A 73 -0.17 -14.13 -3.01
N ILE A 74 -0.89 -14.95 -3.80
CA ILE A 74 -1.78 -14.47 -4.85
C ILE A 74 -2.90 -13.59 -4.29
N LYS A 75 -3.49 -13.99 -3.14
CA LYS A 75 -4.52 -13.20 -2.47
C LYS A 75 -3.97 -11.89 -1.91
N GLN A 76 -2.76 -11.89 -1.36
CA GLN A 76 -2.08 -10.68 -0.90
C GLN A 76 -1.85 -9.72 -2.08
N ALA A 77 -1.30 -10.19 -3.20
CA ALA A 77 -1.07 -9.37 -4.39
C ALA A 77 -2.37 -8.76 -4.94
N SER A 78 -3.48 -9.50 -4.87
CA SER A 78 -4.80 -8.98 -5.25
C SER A 78 -5.27 -7.84 -4.33
N ARG A 79 -5.02 -7.94 -3.03
CA ARG A 79 -5.34 -6.87 -2.05
C ARG A 79 -4.47 -5.63 -2.29
N GLU A 80 -3.19 -5.82 -2.62
CA GLU A 80 -2.26 -4.75 -2.99
C GLU A 80 -2.78 -3.99 -4.21
N GLU A 81 -3.14 -4.70 -5.28
CA GLU A 81 -3.70 -4.09 -6.50
C GLU A 81 -5.02 -3.33 -6.23
N GLU A 82 -5.90 -3.86 -5.38
CA GLU A 82 -7.13 -3.17 -4.98
C GLU A 82 -6.85 -1.87 -4.20
N MET A 83 -5.83 -1.88 -3.33
CA MET A 83 -5.42 -0.71 -2.57
C MET A 83 -4.82 0.36 -3.49
N ASP A 84 -3.95 -0.02 -4.42
CA ASP A 84 -3.39 0.88 -5.42
C ASP A 84 -4.46 1.57 -6.25
N LYS A 85 -5.45 0.80 -6.73
CA LYS A 85 -6.59 1.35 -7.48
C LYS A 85 -7.40 2.33 -6.65
N LYS A 86 -7.55 2.08 -5.35
CA LYS A 86 -8.25 3.00 -4.44
C LYS A 86 -7.45 4.30 -4.27
N ILE A 87 -6.17 4.21 -3.96
CA ILE A 87 -5.28 5.37 -3.80
C ILE A 87 -5.28 6.23 -5.07
N SER A 88 -5.16 5.61 -6.24
CA SER A 88 -5.22 6.32 -7.52
C SER A 88 -6.53 7.11 -7.70
N LYS A 89 -7.68 6.51 -7.36
CA LYS A 89 -8.98 7.19 -7.44
C LYS A 89 -9.07 8.36 -6.45
N ASP A 90 -8.52 8.20 -5.26
CA ASP A 90 -8.53 9.25 -4.25
C ASP A 90 -7.64 10.44 -4.69
N ILE A 91 -6.49 10.17 -5.32
CA ILE A 91 -5.62 11.19 -5.94
C ILE A 91 -6.33 11.91 -7.10
N ASP A 92 -7.03 11.17 -7.97
CA ASP A 92 -7.81 11.78 -9.06
C ASP A 92 -8.92 12.69 -8.52
N SER A 93 -9.63 12.25 -7.47
CA SER A 93 -10.65 13.02 -6.77
C SER A 93 -10.09 14.31 -6.16
N LEU A 94 -8.95 14.20 -5.48
CA LEU A 94 -8.22 15.32 -4.91
C LEU A 94 -7.85 16.35 -5.98
N THR A 95 -7.25 15.87 -7.08
CA THR A 95 -6.81 16.68 -8.20
C THR A 95 -7.98 17.43 -8.84
N PHE A 96 -9.09 16.73 -9.08
CA PHE A 96 -10.32 17.34 -9.63
C PHE A 96 -10.87 18.44 -8.71
N ARG A 97 -10.97 18.18 -7.40
CA ARG A 97 -11.47 19.15 -6.42
C ARG A 97 -10.55 20.36 -6.30
N TRP A 98 -9.24 20.16 -6.33
CA TRP A 98 -8.26 21.24 -6.30
C TRP A 98 -8.39 22.15 -7.54
N PHE A 99 -8.52 21.57 -8.74
CA PHE A 99 -8.77 22.37 -9.96
C PHE A 99 -10.06 23.19 -9.88
N LYS A 100 -11.14 22.59 -9.35
CA LYS A 100 -12.42 23.29 -9.17
C LYS A 100 -12.30 24.44 -8.16
N TYR A 101 -11.62 24.20 -7.03
CA TYR A 101 -11.37 25.23 -6.02
C TYR A 101 -10.57 26.38 -6.62
N ARG A 102 -9.45 26.07 -7.30
CA ARG A 102 -8.61 27.06 -7.96
C ARG A 102 -9.42 27.93 -8.92
N ARG A 103 -10.22 27.34 -9.81
CA ARG A 103 -11.07 28.10 -10.75
C ARG A 103 -12.10 29.01 -10.06
N LYS A 104 -12.52 28.68 -8.83
CA LYS A 104 -13.56 29.44 -8.11
C LYS A 104 -12.99 30.58 -7.27
N TYR A 105 -11.77 30.46 -6.76
CA TYR A 105 -11.24 31.33 -5.72
C TYR A 105 -9.87 31.95 -6.01
N LEU A 106 -9.20 31.52 -7.09
CA LEU A 106 -7.91 32.05 -7.56
C LEU A 106 -8.04 32.54 -9.00
#